data_AF-A0A6B1BFL2-F1
#
_entry.id   AF-A0A6B1BFL2-F1
#
_cell.length_a   1.000
_cell.length_b   1.000
_cell.length_c   1.000
_cell.angle_alpha   90.00
_cell.angle_beta   90.00
_cell.angle_gamma   90.00
#
_symmetry.space_group_name_H-M   'P 1'
#
loop_
_entity.id
_entity.type
_entity.pdbx_description
1 polymer ?
#
loop_
_entity_poly.entity_id
_entity_poly.type
_entity_poly.pdbx_seq_one_letter_code
_entity_poly.pdbx_strand_id
1 'polypeptide(L)' 'MSGKKGYSPKVYQYYTVQDNKATTSKKICSRCGRGVFMAEHKNRRACGR' A
#
# COMPACT_ATOMS: atom_id res chain seq x y z
N MET A 1 14.32 21.16 -14.24
CA MET A 1 12.95 20.59 -14.13
C MET A 1 12.70 20.25 -12.67
N SER A 2 11.99 21.13 -11.94
CA SER A 2 11.71 20.94 -10.52
C SER A 2 10.75 19.76 -10.33
N GLY A 3 11.31 18.58 -10.09
CA GLY A 3 10.57 17.37 -9.80
C GLY A 3 9.65 17.62 -8.61
N LYS A 4 8.34 17.56 -8.83
CA LYS A 4 7.36 17.66 -7.75
C LYS A 4 7.73 16.61 -6.69
N LYS A 5 8.05 17.06 -5.47
CA LYS A 5 8.32 16.19 -4.32
C LYS A 5 7.21 15.14 -4.26
N GLY A 6 7.59 13.88 -4.44
CA GLY A 6 6.65 12.78 -4.64
C GLY A 6 5.62 12.74 -3.52
N TYR A 7 4.35 12.54 -3.90
CA TYR A 7 3.30 12.28 -2.93
C TYR A 7 3.61 10.97 -2.22
N SER A 8 4.00 11.05 -0.95
CA SER A 8 4.19 9.88 -0.11
C SER A 8 2.82 9.29 0.23
N PRO A 9 2.51 8.05 -0.18
CA PRO A 9 1.24 7.42 0.16
C PRO A 9 1.14 7.22 1.66
N LYS A 10 -0.01 7.56 2.25
CA LYS A 10 -0.30 7.36 3.67
C LYS A 10 -0.57 5.88 3.95
N VAL A 11 0.50 5.09 4.08
CA VAL A 11 0.44 3.62 4.22
C VAL A 11 -0.38 3.15 5.42
N TYR A 12 -0.38 3.91 6.51
CA TYR A 12 -1.13 3.58 7.73
C TYR A 12 -2.65 3.52 7.51
N GLN A 13 -3.18 4.18 6.48
CA GLN A 13 -4.61 4.17 6.17
C GLN A 13 -5.10 2.83 5.62
N TYR A 14 -4.20 1.94 5.21
CA TYR A 14 -4.55 0.61 4.70
C TYR A 14 -4.75 -0.43 5.82
N TYR A 15 -4.60 -0.03 7.07
CA TYR A 15 -4.90 -0.85 8.23
C TYR A 15 -6.28 -0.49 8.75
N THR A 16 -7.18 -1.46 8.73
CA THR A 16 -8.53 -1.36 9.29
C THR A 16 -8.60 -2.21 10.55
N VAL A 17 -9.11 -1.63 11.63
CA VAL A 17 -9.37 -2.38 12.87
C VAL A 17 -10.81 -2.85 12.79
N GLN A 18 -11.02 -4.17 12.71
CA GLN A 18 -12.34 -4.77 12.87
C GLN A 18 -12.37 -5.54 14.17
N ASP A 19 -13.22 -5.06 15.08
CA ASP A 19 -13.48 -5.55 16.44
C ASP A 19 -12.23 -5.69 17.33
N ASN A 20 -11.42 -6.73 17.10
CA ASN A 20 -10.21 -7.05 17.84
C ASN A 20 -9.04 -7.50 16.95
N LYS A 21 -9.17 -7.37 15.61
CA LYS A 21 -8.15 -7.79 14.65
C LYS A 21 -7.81 -6.66 13.69
N ALA A 22 -6.51 -6.40 13.55
CA ALA A 22 -6.00 -5.51 12.51
C ALA A 22 -5.99 -6.27 11.17
N THR A 23 -6.87 -5.87 10.26
CA THR A 23 -6.91 -6.37 8.88
C THR A 23 -6.28 -5.33 7.94
N THR A 24 -5.63 -5.80 6.89
CA THR A 24 -5.07 -4.92 5.86
C THR A 24 -6.00 -4.87 4.65
N SER A 25 -6.42 -3.68 4.23
CA SER A 25 -7.31 -3.49 3.09
C SER A 25 -6.63 -3.76 1.75
N LYS A 26 -5.30 -3.53 1.65
CA LYS A 26 -4.51 -3.78 0.45
C LYS A 26 -3.66 -5.04 0.56
N LYS A 27 -3.42 -5.70 -0.57
CA LYS A 27 -2.51 -6.85 -0.62
C LYS A 27 -1.07 -6.42 -0.36
N ILE A 28 -0.37 -7.24 0.40
CA ILE A 28 1.07 -7.13 0.62
C ILE A 28 1.81 -7.66 -0.60
N CYS A 29 2.89 -6.99 -1.01
CA CYS A 29 3.71 -7.45 -2.11
C CYS A 29 4.45 -8.74 -1.72
N SER A 30 4.21 -9.83 -2.43
CA SER A 30 4.90 -11.12 -2.20
C SER A 30 6.41 -11.05 -2.39
N ARG A 31 6.90 -10.11 -3.22
CA ARG A 31 8.33 -9.95 -3.52
C ARG A 31 9.06 -9.08 -2.50
N CYS A 32 8.38 -8.10 -1.90
CA CYS A 32 8.99 -7.15 -0.98
C CYS A 32 8.69 -7.44 0.50
N GLY A 33 7.72 -8.33 0.77
CA GLY A 33 7.38 -8.74 2.13
C GLY A 33 6.50 -7.74 2.87
N ARG A 34 6.34 -7.99 4.18
CA ARG A 34 5.50 -7.20 5.09
C ARG A 34 6.05 -5.78 5.18
N GLY A 35 5.21 -4.79 4.88
CA GLY A 35 5.57 -3.36 4.88
C GLY A 35 5.43 -2.67 3.53
N VAL A 36 5.36 -3.42 2.42
CA VAL A 36 5.08 -2.87 1.09
C VAL A 36 3.71 -3.32 0.60
N PHE A 37 2.81 -2.36 0.46
CA PHE A 37 1.49 -2.59 -0.12
C PHE A 37 1.51 -2.46 -1.63
N MET A 38 0.71 -3.29 -2.29
CA MET A 38 0.51 -3.19 -3.73
C MET A 38 -0.52 -2.09 -4.04
N ALA A 39 -0.25 -1.29 -5.06
CA ALA A 39 -1.24 -0.39 -5.63
C ALA A 39 -2.22 -1.19 -6.50
N GLU A 40 -3.51 -0.96 -6.31
CA GLU A 40 -4.55 -1.57 -7.12
C GLU A 40 -4.92 -0.63 -8.28
N HIS A 41 -4.72 -1.11 -9.50
CA HIS A 41 -5.19 -0.49 -10.72
C HIS A 41 -6.18 -1.45 -11.40
N LYS A 42 -6.98 -0.93 -12.33
CA LYS A 42 -8.07 -1.68 -12.98
C LYS A 42 -7.63 -3.01 -13.62
N ASN A 43 -6.41 -3.09 -14.14
CA ASN A 43 -5.88 -4.23 -14.87
C ASN A 43 -4.62 -4.86 -14.27
N ARG A 44 -4.04 -4.27 -13.22
CA ARG A 44 -2.77 -4.72 -12.66
C ARG A 44 -2.61 -4.33 -11.20
N ARG A 45 -1.78 -5.08 -10.49
CA ARG A 45 -1.25 -4.66 -9.19
C ARG A 45 0.20 -4.24 -9.37
N ALA A 46 0.54 -3.02 -8.95
CA ALA A 46 1.91 -2.53 -8.97
C ALA A 46 2.53 -2.65 -7.57
N CYS A 47 3.80 -3.03 -7.51
CA CYS A 47 4.56 -2.97 -6.25
C CYS A 47 4.72 -1.49 -5.85
N GLY A 48 4.50 -1.16 -4.57
CA GLY A 48 4.64 0.20 -4.04
C GLY A 48 6.02 0.53 -3.49
N ARG A 49 7.03 -0.28 -3.81
CA ARG A 49 8.44 0.01 -3.53
C ARG A 49 9.01 0.94 -4.59
#